data_AF-S8FIC7-F1
#
_entry.id   AF-S8FIC7-F1
#
_cell.length_a   1.000
_cell.length_b   1.000
_cell.length_c   1.000
_cell.angle_alpha   90.00
_cell.angle_beta   90.00
_cell.angle_gamma   90.00
#
_symmetry.space_group_name_H-M   'P 1'
#
loop_
_entity.id
_entity.type
_entity.pdbx_description
1 polymer ?
#
loop_
_entity_poly.entity_id
_entity_poly.type
_entity_poly.pdbx_seq_one_letter_code
_entity_poly.pdbx_strand_id
1 'polypeptide(L)'
;MADINQNNWLDDFESKVLEYSGNHSGGTETNAKKKNRFIADFLKEKGASIKSYLKEENARNCQLKSEAEWVQLHSTIKTENKAYIPGSSIKGAIRTAIMYQWLTDTEEGKEKLASFLDTNKKGIENWAERINRKTKGNKNNAKKKDEITKELKKEETERKAELLKLLHGFEEEVANVVFGKSEGEYNASTYFKVLDSRVFENSDLRISSLQKKYRKDEDLKKEFTTSLQEFIDKGKETVIEISVSNLSLDWRENRGCTYFAKCIKERKQLDKVFEAINSLSRDFLEFEICRLNAFKESEKSKTSYSKENLDIYHNMLENLYNQLKENNLNSAITCIGFGKSIFMNTVLLVIRTENYGIFTNIVKVLHASHPRAEHFPFSYYATSIDSQDYPLGWVKITDINKDAYQQEYDLPDFKRANLEKDSIIRGVLLDREPQPKVQVSIEGVKQTINASGLSKFEKRNGVALQIGTICSFQIVAIKDGVIKDIKIIEV
;
A
#
# COMPACT_ATOMS: atom_id res chain seq x y z
N MET A 1 18.03 45.65 -14.55
CA MET A 1 17.43 45.51 -13.21
C MET A 1 16.51 46.70 -13.04
N ALA A 2 15.20 46.49 -13.16
CA ALA A 2 14.24 47.50 -12.74
C ALA A 2 13.98 47.23 -11.26
N ASP A 3 14.32 48.19 -10.40
CA ASP A 3 13.89 48.23 -9.01
C ASP A 3 12.37 48.29 -8.96
N ILE A 4 11.75 47.11 -9.01
CA ILE A 4 10.38 46.94 -8.59
C ILE A 4 10.42 47.19 -7.08
N ASN A 5 9.74 48.23 -6.64
CA ASN A 5 9.56 48.57 -5.23
C ASN A 5 8.75 47.44 -4.56
N GLN A 6 9.42 46.35 -4.19
CA GLN A 6 8.83 45.10 -3.67
C GLN A 6 8.21 45.27 -2.28
N ASN A 7 8.47 46.39 -1.60
CA ASN A 7 8.12 46.61 -0.19
C ASN A 7 6.61 46.70 0.11
N ASN A 8 5.74 46.89 -0.89
CA ASN A 8 4.28 46.96 -0.70
C ASN A 8 3.50 45.83 -1.39
N TRP A 9 4.17 44.89 -2.07
CA TRP A 9 3.46 43.85 -2.81
C TRP A 9 2.85 42.80 -1.88
N LEU A 10 3.48 42.51 -0.76
CA LEU A 10 2.98 41.54 0.21
C LEU A 10 1.67 42.03 0.83
N ASP A 11 1.65 43.26 1.34
CA ASP A 11 0.48 43.87 1.97
C ASP A 11 -0.68 44.02 0.96
N ASP A 12 -0.39 44.44 -0.27
CA ASP A 12 -1.38 44.52 -1.34
C ASP A 12 -1.92 43.14 -1.76
N PHE A 13 -1.07 42.11 -1.73
CA PHE A 13 -1.46 40.73 -2.02
C PHE A 13 -2.35 40.17 -0.91
N GLU A 14 -1.96 40.33 0.36
CA GLU A 14 -2.73 39.87 1.52
C GLU A 14 -4.08 40.57 1.63
N SER A 15 -4.12 41.89 1.41
CA SER A 15 -5.36 42.68 1.37
C SER A 15 -6.32 42.19 0.30
N LYS A 16 -5.82 41.87 -0.90
CA LYS A 16 -6.65 41.28 -1.95
C LYS A 16 -7.05 39.84 -1.65
N VAL A 17 -6.17 39.00 -1.10
CA VAL A 17 -6.56 37.64 -0.67
C VAL A 17 -7.71 37.71 0.34
N LEU A 18 -7.70 38.68 1.25
CA LEU A 18 -8.79 38.96 2.19
C LEU A 18 -10.07 39.43 1.48
N GLU A 19 -9.98 40.34 0.51
CA GLU A 19 -11.11 40.77 -0.33
C GLU A 19 -11.75 39.60 -1.09
N TYR A 20 -10.94 38.69 -1.64
CA TYR A 20 -11.40 37.50 -2.36
C TYR A 20 -11.91 36.38 -1.43
N SER A 21 -11.46 36.32 -0.16
CA SER A 21 -11.88 35.33 0.82
C SER A 21 -13.06 35.79 1.70
N GLY A 22 -13.32 37.10 1.83
CA GLY A 22 -14.41 37.66 2.63
C GLY A 22 -15.83 37.46 2.08
N ASN A 23 -15.98 37.12 0.79
CA ASN A 23 -17.28 36.81 0.18
C ASN A 23 -17.70 35.35 0.45
N HIS A 24 -18.12 35.05 1.68
CA HIS A 24 -18.76 33.78 2.06
C HIS A 24 -20.21 34.01 2.52
N SER A 25 -21.16 33.90 1.59
CA SER A 25 -22.46 33.23 1.80
C SER A 25 -23.36 33.45 0.58
N GLY A 26 -23.44 32.43 -0.29
CA GLY A 26 -24.36 32.40 -1.41
C GLY A 26 -23.80 33.07 -2.67
N GLY A 27 -23.40 32.27 -3.66
CA GLY A 27 -22.96 32.84 -4.93
C GLY A 27 -22.84 31.78 -6.00
N THR A 28 -23.56 32.01 -7.09
CA THR A 28 -23.55 31.28 -8.37
C THR A 28 -22.15 31.18 -8.98
N GLU A 29 -21.99 30.31 -9.99
CA GLU A 29 -20.77 29.99 -10.79
C GLU A 29 -19.82 31.17 -11.07
N THR A 30 -20.34 32.40 -11.14
CA THR A 30 -19.61 33.65 -11.39
C THR A 30 -18.58 34.01 -10.32
N ASN A 31 -18.77 33.64 -9.05
CA ASN A 31 -17.82 33.97 -7.97
C ASN A 31 -16.59 33.04 -7.91
N ALA A 32 -16.73 31.79 -8.34
CA ALA A 32 -15.60 30.84 -8.44
C ALA A 32 -14.64 31.21 -9.57
N LYS A 33 -15.17 31.68 -10.71
CA LYS A 33 -14.36 32.16 -11.85
C LYS A 33 -13.51 33.39 -11.52
N LYS A 34 -14.00 34.28 -10.64
CA LYS A 34 -13.23 35.44 -10.16
C LYS A 34 -12.05 35.04 -9.26
N LYS A 35 -12.23 34.06 -8.35
CA LYS A 35 -11.15 33.59 -7.45
C LYS A 35 -9.94 33.03 -8.20
N ASN A 36 -10.17 32.34 -9.31
CA ASN A 36 -9.10 31.58 -9.96
C ASN A 36 -8.17 32.42 -10.84
N ARG A 37 -8.55 33.66 -11.19
CA ARG A 37 -7.73 34.58 -11.99
C ARG A 37 -6.88 35.54 -11.16
N PHE A 38 -7.07 35.53 -9.84
CA PHE A 38 -6.46 36.47 -8.89
C PHE A 38 -4.94 36.64 -9.09
N ILE A 39 -4.17 35.54 -9.16
CA ILE A 39 -2.71 35.62 -9.28
C ILE A 39 -2.30 36.28 -10.61
N ALA A 40 -2.95 35.91 -11.72
CA ALA A 40 -2.63 36.47 -13.03
C ALA A 40 -3.03 37.96 -13.12
N ASP A 41 -4.19 38.32 -12.58
CA ASP A 41 -4.68 39.69 -12.58
C ASP A 41 -3.85 40.58 -11.62
N PHE A 42 -3.44 40.06 -10.45
CA PHE A 42 -2.54 40.73 -9.52
C PHE A 42 -1.18 41.02 -10.15
N LEU A 43 -0.56 40.01 -10.78
CA LEU A 43 0.72 40.18 -11.46
C LEU A 43 0.61 41.19 -12.60
N LYS A 44 -0.46 41.11 -13.40
CA LYS A 44 -0.73 42.07 -14.49
C LYS A 44 -0.88 43.50 -13.98
N GLU A 45 -1.61 43.71 -12.89
CA GLU A 45 -1.79 45.03 -12.26
C GLU A 45 -0.46 45.60 -11.74
N LYS A 46 0.41 44.73 -11.23
CA LYS A 46 1.76 45.09 -10.78
C LYS A 46 2.78 45.24 -11.91
N GLY A 47 2.35 45.16 -13.18
CA GLY A 47 3.24 45.25 -14.34
C GLY A 47 4.19 44.05 -14.49
N ALA A 48 3.91 42.96 -13.78
CA ALA A 48 4.66 41.72 -13.82
C ALA A 48 4.04 40.72 -14.80
N SER A 49 4.88 40.01 -15.56
CA SER A 49 4.43 38.88 -16.37
C SER A 49 4.61 37.60 -15.59
N ILE A 50 3.62 36.70 -15.57
CA ILE A 50 3.81 35.37 -14.95
C ILE A 50 5.01 34.64 -15.57
N LYS A 51 5.26 34.85 -16.87
CA LYS A 51 6.40 34.25 -17.59
C LYS A 51 7.76 34.67 -17.05
N SER A 52 7.89 35.84 -16.43
CA SER A 52 9.18 36.28 -15.85
C SER A 52 9.50 35.62 -14.51
N TYR A 53 8.52 34.95 -13.88
CA TYR A 53 8.68 34.26 -12.60
C TYR A 53 8.55 32.73 -12.72
N LEU A 54 8.18 32.23 -13.91
CA LEU A 54 8.23 30.81 -14.21
C LEU A 54 9.68 30.42 -14.47
N LYS A 55 10.27 29.67 -13.53
CA LYS A 55 11.65 29.18 -13.64
C LYS A 55 11.81 28.16 -14.78
N GLU A 56 10.72 27.46 -15.11
CA GLU A 56 10.60 26.50 -16.21
C GLU A 56 9.17 26.54 -16.74
N GLU A 57 9.00 26.63 -18.06
CA GLU A 57 7.76 26.26 -18.74
C GLU A 57 7.71 24.73 -18.69
N ASN A 58 7.26 24.19 -17.56
CA ASN A 58 7.16 22.76 -17.34
C ASN A 58 6.08 22.22 -18.30
N ALA A 59 6.50 21.84 -19.50
CA ALA A 59 5.71 21.09 -20.47
C ALA A 59 5.44 19.69 -19.92
N ARG A 60 4.66 19.62 -18.84
CA ARG A 60 4.02 18.37 -18.42
C ARG A 60 3.10 17.98 -19.57
N ASN A 61 3.09 16.70 -19.91
CA ASN A 61 2.15 16.17 -20.91
C ASN A 61 0.73 16.46 -20.42
N CYS A 62 0.12 17.51 -20.96
CA CYS A 62 -1.14 18.08 -20.49
C CYS A 62 -2.18 17.93 -21.60
N GLN A 63 -3.27 17.24 -21.29
CA GLN A 63 -4.39 17.06 -22.23
C GLN A 63 -5.60 17.84 -21.74
N LEU A 64 -5.62 19.14 -22.02
CA LEU A 64 -6.79 19.98 -21.78
C LEU A 64 -7.55 20.18 -23.09
N LYS A 65 -8.86 19.90 -23.09
CA LYS A 65 -9.74 20.04 -24.25
C LYS A 65 -10.32 21.47 -24.44
N SER A 66 -10.01 22.43 -23.57
CA SER A 66 -10.44 23.83 -23.76
C SER A 66 -9.56 24.84 -23.01
N GLU A 67 -9.42 26.03 -23.59
CA GLU A 67 -8.51 27.11 -23.14
C GLU A 67 -9.03 27.97 -21.96
N ALA A 68 -10.20 27.70 -21.38
CA ALA A 68 -10.92 28.79 -20.69
C ALA A 68 -11.30 28.60 -19.21
N GLU A 69 -10.91 27.54 -18.51
CA GLU A 69 -11.22 27.43 -17.08
C GLU A 69 -9.96 27.14 -16.25
N TRP A 70 -9.67 28.02 -15.31
CA TRP A 70 -8.69 27.77 -14.27
C TRP A 70 -9.22 26.63 -13.40
N VAL A 71 -8.61 25.46 -13.52
CA VAL A 71 -9.01 24.24 -12.79
C VAL A 71 -8.04 24.00 -11.64
N GLN A 72 -8.57 23.55 -10.50
CA GLN A 72 -7.74 23.11 -9.38
C GLN A 72 -6.90 21.89 -9.79
N LEU A 73 -5.58 22.02 -9.70
CA LEU A 73 -4.63 20.93 -9.90
C LEU A 73 -4.27 20.29 -8.57
N HIS A 74 -4.60 19.01 -8.41
CA HIS A 74 -4.07 18.18 -7.34
C HIS A 74 -2.67 17.70 -7.72
N SER A 75 -1.65 18.22 -7.04
CA SER A 75 -0.26 17.85 -7.30
C SER A 75 0.10 16.52 -6.65
N THR A 76 1.07 15.80 -7.23
CA THR A 76 1.66 14.64 -6.57
C THR A 76 2.60 15.10 -5.44
N ILE A 77 2.92 14.20 -4.50
CA ILE A 77 3.86 14.49 -3.43
C ILE A 77 5.27 14.70 -3.99
N LYS A 78 5.97 15.72 -3.49
CA LYS A 78 7.27 16.16 -4.00
C LYS A 78 8.22 16.54 -2.87
N THR A 79 9.51 16.32 -3.09
CA THR A 79 10.58 16.93 -2.31
C THR A 79 11.46 17.72 -3.27
N GLU A 80 11.85 18.95 -2.92
CA GLU A 80 12.61 19.83 -3.82
C GLU A 80 11.99 19.95 -5.24
N ASN A 81 10.66 19.98 -5.32
CA ASN A 81 9.85 19.97 -6.55
C ASN A 81 10.00 18.70 -7.43
N LYS A 82 10.64 17.64 -6.95
CA LYS A 82 10.74 16.35 -7.63
C LYS A 82 9.80 15.33 -6.98
N ALA A 83 9.03 14.63 -7.81
CA ALA A 83 8.05 13.66 -7.32
C ALA A 83 8.74 12.40 -6.81
N TYR A 84 8.15 11.73 -5.83
CA TYR A 84 8.62 10.43 -5.33
C TYR A 84 7.44 9.61 -4.79
N ILE A 85 7.65 8.32 -4.56
CA ILE A 85 6.69 7.45 -3.86
C ILE A 85 7.13 7.36 -2.40
N PRO A 86 6.30 7.80 -1.44
CA PRO A 86 6.64 7.67 -0.02
C PRO A 86 6.70 6.22 0.42
N GLY A 87 7.71 5.87 1.23
CA GLY A 87 7.87 4.54 1.79
C GLY A 87 6.69 4.12 2.66
N SER A 88 6.04 5.10 3.30
CA SER A 88 4.79 4.90 4.06
C SER A 88 3.63 4.42 3.19
N SER A 89 3.56 4.80 1.92
CA SER A 89 2.50 4.36 0.99
C SER A 89 2.65 2.88 0.62
N ILE A 90 3.89 2.44 0.37
CA ILE A 90 4.21 1.02 0.14
C ILE A 90 4.02 0.21 1.41
N LYS A 91 4.53 0.70 2.54
CA LYS A 91 4.40 0.04 3.85
C LYS A 91 2.93 -0.11 4.26
N GLY A 92 2.08 0.86 3.97
CA GLY A 92 0.64 0.77 4.17
C GLY A 92 0.00 -0.36 3.35
N ALA A 93 0.33 -0.47 2.06
CA ALA A 93 -0.16 -1.55 1.20
C ALA A 93 0.28 -2.94 1.71
N ILE A 94 1.54 -3.08 2.14
CA ILE A 94 2.07 -4.30 2.77
C ILE A 94 1.27 -4.64 4.03
N ARG A 95 1.00 -3.66 4.89
CA ARG A 95 0.26 -3.90 6.13
C ARG A 95 -1.14 -4.44 5.87
N THR A 96 -1.88 -3.80 4.96
CA THR A 96 -3.24 -4.26 4.62
C THR A 96 -3.23 -5.66 4.03
N ALA A 97 -2.27 -5.95 3.14
CA ALA A 97 -2.12 -7.27 2.55
C ALA A 97 -1.83 -8.37 3.58
N ILE A 98 -0.92 -8.13 4.52
CA ILE A 98 -0.58 -9.11 5.57
C ILE A 98 -1.77 -9.34 6.52
N MET A 99 -2.52 -8.29 6.89
CA MET A 99 -3.74 -8.47 7.70
C MET A 99 -4.78 -9.28 6.95
N TYR A 100 -4.97 -8.99 5.65
CA TYR A 100 -5.89 -9.73 4.80
C TYR A 100 -5.52 -11.22 4.74
N GLN A 101 -4.23 -11.50 4.46
CA GLN A 101 -3.72 -12.87 4.40
C GLN A 101 -3.90 -13.61 5.73
N TRP A 102 -3.59 -12.97 6.86
CA TRP A 102 -3.77 -13.60 8.16
C TRP A 102 -5.24 -13.97 8.42
N LEU A 103 -6.18 -13.07 8.11
CA LEU A 103 -7.62 -13.29 8.28
C LEU A 103 -8.18 -14.38 7.35
N THR A 104 -7.56 -14.63 6.20
CA THR A 104 -8.06 -15.56 5.17
C THR A 104 -7.36 -16.92 5.21
N ASP A 105 -6.06 -16.95 5.48
CA ASP A 105 -5.24 -18.16 5.32
C ASP A 105 -4.94 -18.88 6.64
N THR A 106 -5.17 -18.25 7.80
CA THR A 106 -4.88 -18.85 9.11
C THR A 106 -6.16 -19.19 9.88
N GLU A 107 -6.15 -20.32 10.60
CA GLU A 107 -7.29 -20.72 11.43
C GLU A 107 -7.55 -19.70 12.55
N GLU A 108 -6.51 -19.17 13.18
CA GLU A 108 -6.62 -18.11 14.19
C GLU A 108 -7.30 -16.85 13.62
N GLY A 109 -6.93 -16.42 12.41
CA GLY A 109 -7.52 -15.27 11.75
C GLY A 109 -8.99 -15.50 11.36
N LYS A 110 -9.32 -16.69 10.85
CA LYS A 110 -10.70 -17.08 10.54
C LYS A 110 -11.58 -17.13 11.79
N GLU A 111 -11.09 -17.72 12.88
CA GLU A 111 -11.79 -17.76 14.17
C GLU A 111 -12.02 -16.34 14.72
N LYS A 112 -10.99 -15.48 14.64
CA LYS A 112 -11.09 -14.08 15.08
C LYS A 112 -12.14 -13.32 14.26
N LEU A 113 -12.17 -13.50 12.94
CA LEU A 113 -13.17 -12.89 12.07
C LEU A 113 -14.57 -13.43 12.36
N ALA A 114 -14.73 -14.75 12.48
CA ALA A 114 -16.02 -15.37 12.81
C ALA A 114 -16.55 -14.86 14.15
N SER A 115 -15.70 -14.80 15.17
CA SER A 115 -16.04 -14.25 16.49
C SER A 115 -16.49 -12.78 16.41
N PHE A 116 -15.78 -11.95 15.64
CA PHE A 116 -16.17 -10.56 15.41
C PHE A 116 -17.53 -10.46 14.72
N LEU A 117 -17.76 -11.26 13.68
CA LEU A 117 -19.01 -11.27 12.94
C LEU A 117 -20.16 -11.73 13.82
N ASP A 118 -20.01 -12.82 14.56
CA ASP A 118 -21.07 -13.39 15.42
C ASP A 118 -21.43 -12.47 16.58
N THR A 119 -20.43 -11.88 17.24
CA THR A 119 -20.64 -10.94 18.36
C THR A 119 -21.44 -9.71 17.92
N ASN A 120 -21.18 -9.22 16.71
CA ASN A 120 -21.76 -7.97 16.21
C ASN A 120 -22.98 -8.16 15.30
N LYS A 121 -23.23 -9.40 14.84
CA LYS A 121 -24.29 -9.75 13.88
C LYS A 121 -25.63 -9.15 14.24
N LYS A 122 -26.12 -9.43 15.46
CA LYS A 122 -27.44 -8.99 15.92
C LYS A 122 -27.55 -7.46 15.98
N GLY A 123 -26.47 -6.77 16.39
CA GLY A 123 -26.44 -5.31 16.43
C GLY A 123 -26.56 -4.71 15.03
N ILE A 124 -25.74 -5.20 14.11
CA ILE A 124 -25.69 -4.75 12.70
C ILE A 124 -27.02 -5.07 11.98
N GLU A 125 -27.57 -6.26 12.18
CA GLU A 125 -28.87 -6.67 11.62
C GLU A 125 -30.00 -5.80 12.12
N ASN A 126 -30.06 -5.53 13.43
CA ASN A 126 -31.07 -4.63 14.00
C ASN A 126 -30.98 -3.21 13.43
N TRP A 127 -29.76 -2.68 13.23
CA TRP A 127 -29.57 -1.39 12.59
C TRP A 127 -30.07 -1.39 11.15
N ALA A 128 -29.70 -2.40 10.36
CA ALA A 128 -30.13 -2.53 8.97
C ALA A 128 -31.66 -2.72 8.85
N GLU A 129 -32.28 -3.49 9.73
CA GLU A 129 -33.74 -3.67 9.78
C GLU A 129 -34.47 -2.35 10.04
N ARG A 130 -33.99 -1.54 10.99
CA ARG A 130 -34.58 -0.23 11.29
C ARG A 130 -34.56 0.68 10.06
N ILE A 131 -33.45 0.70 9.32
CA ILE A 131 -33.32 1.44 8.05
C ILE A 131 -34.32 0.91 7.00
N ASN A 132 -34.44 -0.42 6.87
CA ASN A 132 -35.36 -1.06 5.91
C ASN A 132 -36.84 -0.77 6.23
N ARG A 133 -37.25 -0.74 7.51
CA ARG A 133 -38.63 -0.44 7.91
C ARG A 133 -39.02 0.99 7.53
N LYS A 134 -38.12 1.95 7.72
CA LYS A 134 -38.32 3.36 7.35
C LYS A 134 -38.43 3.56 5.83
N THR A 135 -37.66 2.81 5.04
CA THR A 135 -37.68 2.91 3.56
C THR A 135 -38.87 2.20 2.91
N LYS A 136 -39.36 1.09 3.47
CA LYS A 136 -40.55 0.37 2.95
C LYS A 136 -41.89 1.06 3.26
N GLY A 137 -41.95 1.90 4.29
CA GLY A 137 -43.21 2.41 4.85
C GLY A 137 -43.98 3.49 4.08
N ASN A 138 -43.44 4.17 3.06
CA ASN A 138 -44.18 5.26 2.41
C ASN A 138 -43.64 5.63 1.02
N LYS A 139 -44.17 5.00 -0.04
CA LYS A 139 -43.81 5.31 -1.43
C LYS A 139 -44.64 6.42 -2.10
N ASN A 140 -45.69 6.95 -1.46
CA ASN A 140 -46.73 7.73 -2.16
C ASN A 140 -46.79 9.25 -1.84
N ASN A 141 -45.80 9.86 -1.17
CA ASN A 141 -45.80 11.32 -0.95
C ASN A 141 -44.38 11.93 -0.96
N ALA A 142 -44.14 12.86 -1.88
CA ALA A 142 -42.83 13.52 -2.07
C ALA A 142 -42.36 14.30 -0.85
N LYS A 143 -43.25 15.00 -0.14
CA LYS A 143 -42.89 15.80 1.05
C LYS A 143 -42.42 14.93 2.22
N LYS A 144 -43.04 13.76 2.41
CA LYS A 144 -42.62 12.75 3.38
C LYS A 144 -41.29 12.08 3.01
N LYS A 145 -40.96 11.96 1.72
CA LYS A 145 -39.70 11.37 1.25
C LYS A 145 -38.48 12.23 1.65
N ASP A 146 -38.61 13.56 1.58
CA ASP A 146 -37.54 14.49 1.96
C ASP A 146 -37.30 14.51 3.47
N GLU A 147 -38.37 14.47 4.28
CA GLU A 147 -38.29 14.36 5.75
C GLU A 147 -37.61 13.06 6.17
N ILE A 148 -38.03 11.93 5.58
CA ILE A 148 -37.39 10.62 5.82
C ILE A 148 -35.92 10.64 5.41
N THR A 149 -35.58 11.27 4.28
CA THR A 149 -34.18 11.36 3.83
C THR A 149 -33.33 12.17 4.80
N LYS A 150 -33.86 13.25 5.38
CA LYS A 150 -33.17 14.03 6.43
C LYS A 150 -32.98 13.22 7.71
N GLU A 151 -34.00 12.50 8.16
CA GLU A 151 -33.90 11.62 9.33
C GLU A 151 -32.89 10.48 9.10
N LEU A 152 -32.93 9.85 7.93
CA LEU A 152 -31.99 8.81 7.54
C LEU A 152 -30.56 9.36 7.48
N LYS A 153 -30.33 10.58 6.99
CA LYS A 153 -28.99 11.21 7.02
C LYS A 153 -28.48 11.47 8.43
N LYS A 154 -29.37 11.87 9.36
CA LYS A 154 -28.99 12.07 10.77
C LYS A 154 -28.62 10.73 11.42
N GLU A 155 -29.48 9.72 11.27
CA GLU A 155 -29.23 8.38 11.81
C GLU A 155 -28.04 7.70 11.12
N GLU A 156 -27.85 7.92 9.81
CA GLU A 156 -26.64 7.53 9.06
C GLU A 156 -25.43 8.13 9.74
N THR A 157 -25.40 9.43 10.05
CA THR A 157 -24.23 10.08 10.65
C THR A 157 -23.86 9.46 12.00
N GLU A 158 -24.83 9.29 12.90
CA GLU A 158 -24.61 8.72 14.23
C GLU A 158 -24.19 7.24 14.16
N ARG A 159 -24.94 6.41 13.42
CA ARG A 159 -24.68 4.96 13.34
C ARG A 159 -23.46 4.63 12.50
N LYS A 160 -23.16 5.42 11.48
CA LYS A 160 -21.92 5.32 10.71
C LYS A 160 -20.72 5.59 11.61
N ALA A 161 -20.77 6.58 12.50
CA ALA A 161 -19.67 6.84 13.42
C ALA A 161 -19.45 5.65 14.38
N GLU A 162 -20.52 5.08 14.94
CA GLU A 162 -20.46 3.89 15.79
C GLU A 162 -19.89 2.67 15.02
N LEU A 163 -20.39 2.43 13.80
CA LEU A 163 -19.95 1.30 12.97
C LEU A 163 -18.50 1.45 12.50
N LEU A 164 -18.07 2.66 12.11
CA LEU A 164 -16.68 2.94 11.75
C LEU A 164 -15.77 2.74 12.96
N LYS A 165 -16.20 3.15 14.16
CA LYS A 165 -15.45 2.91 15.40
C LYS A 165 -15.31 1.41 15.68
N LEU A 166 -16.38 0.63 15.48
CA LEU A 166 -16.37 -0.82 15.63
C LEU A 166 -15.40 -1.48 14.64
N LEU A 167 -15.47 -1.11 13.36
CA LEU A 167 -14.60 -1.64 12.30
C LEU A 167 -13.13 -1.28 12.56
N HIS A 168 -12.84 -0.02 12.91
CA HIS A 168 -11.49 0.41 13.26
C HIS A 168 -10.96 -0.33 14.50
N GLY A 169 -11.79 -0.54 15.52
CA GLY A 169 -11.40 -1.33 16.69
C GLY A 169 -11.01 -2.76 16.33
N PHE A 170 -11.79 -3.40 15.44
CA PHE A 170 -11.43 -4.72 14.92
C PHE A 170 -10.13 -4.71 14.11
N GLU A 171 -9.95 -3.73 13.21
CA GLU A 171 -8.71 -3.58 12.45
C GLU A 171 -7.49 -3.36 13.36
N GLU A 172 -7.65 -2.61 14.46
CA GLU A 172 -6.63 -2.40 15.48
C GLU A 172 -6.30 -3.70 16.24
N GLU A 173 -7.31 -4.47 16.65
CA GLU A 173 -7.11 -5.79 17.27
C GLU A 173 -6.34 -6.73 16.33
N VAL A 174 -6.73 -6.79 15.06
CA VAL A 174 -6.02 -7.59 14.04
C VAL A 174 -4.59 -7.09 13.87
N ALA A 175 -4.40 -5.77 13.76
CA ALA A 175 -3.06 -5.18 13.63
C ALA A 175 -2.18 -5.51 14.84
N ASN A 176 -2.73 -5.54 16.04
CA ASN A 176 -2.00 -5.89 17.27
C ASN A 176 -1.56 -7.35 17.29
N VAL A 177 -2.38 -8.28 16.81
CA VAL A 177 -1.99 -9.70 16.68
C VAL A 177 -0.95 -9.89 15.57
N VAL A 178 -1.19 -9.26 14.43
CA VAL A 178 -0.36 -9.44 13.23
C VAL A 178 1.00 -8.77 13.36
N PHE A 179 1.05 -7.54 13.87
CA PHE A 179 2.26 -6.73 13.94
C PHE A 179 2.81 -6.58 15.37
N GLY A 180 1.99 -6.73 16.41
CA GLY A 180 2.32 -6.39 17.79
C GLY A 180 1.85 -4.99 18.19
N LYS A 181 1.72 -4.72 19.50
CA LYS A 181 1.15 -3.47 20.03
C LYS A 181 2.10 -2.28 19.89
N SER A 182 1.55 -1.07 19.87
CA SER A 182 2.28 0.20 19.69
C SER A 182 2.89 0.79 20.98
N GLU A 183 2.36 0.47 22.15
CA GLU A 183 2.84 1.00 23.44
C GLU A 183 3.44 -0.12 24.31
N GLY A 184 4.69 0.04 24.74
CA GLY A 184 5.36 -0.80 25.75
C GLY A 184 5.67 -2.26 25.35
N GLU A 185 5.18 -2.73 24.20
CA GLU A 185 5.38 -4.10 23.70
C GLU A 185 5.98 -4.12 22.28
N TYR A 186 6.47 -5.30 21.89
CA TYR A 186 7.11 -5.58 20.61
C TYR A 186 6.21 -5.30 19.39
N ASN A 187 6.67 -4.47 18.44
CA ASN A 187 6.01 -4.25 17.14
C ASN A 187 6.94 -4.61 15.97
N ALA A 188 6.67 -5.72 15.30
CA ALA A 188 7.43 -6.26 14.17
C ALA A 188 7.54 -5.28 12.99
N SER A 189 6.55 -4.39 12.81
CA SER A 189 6.56 -3.38 11.74
C SER A 189 7.68 -2.36 11.92
N THR A 190 8.19 -2.13 13.13
CA THR A 190 9.28 -1.18 13.38
C THR A 190 10.62 -1.66 12.81
N TYR A 191 10.80 -2.98 12.73
CA TYR A 191 12.01 -3.60 12.17
C TYR A 191 11.98 -3.69 10.65
N PHE A 192 10.80 -3.57 10.04
CA PHE A 192 10.61 -3.53 8.60
C PHE A 192 10.59 -2.08 8.09
N LYS A 193 11.70 -1.63 7.52
CA LYS A 193 11.87 -0.28 7.00
C LYS A 193 11.65 -0.27 5.50
N VAL A 194 10.85 0.71 5.05
CA VAL A 194 10.64 1.01 3.64
C VAL A 194 11.01 2.46 3.47
N LEU A 195 12.08 2.74 2.72
CA LEU A 195 12.50 4.10 2.43
C LEU A 195 11.60 4.73 1.36
N ASP A 196 11.70 6.05 1.23
CA ASP A 196 11.12 6.75 0.10
C ASP A 196 11.82 6.33 -1.20
N SER A 197 11.09 6.36 -2.32
CA SER A 197 11.69 6.04 -3.61
C SER A 197 12.72 7.08 -4.04
N ARG A 198 13.55 6.69 -5.00
CA ARG A 198 14.24 7.69 -5.82
C ARG A 198 13.22 8.60 -6.50
N VAL A 199 13.61 9.85 -6.69
CA VAL A 199 12.78 10.87 -7.31
C VAL A 199 12.58 10.58 -8.80
N PHE A 200 11.42 10.98 -9.32
CA PHE A 200 11.08 10.97 -10.73
C PHE A 200 11.44 12.31 -11.37
N GLU A 201 11.73 12.28 -12.67
CA GLU A 201 11.93 13.49 -13.45
C GLU A 201 10.59 14.14 -13.81
N ASN A 202 10.59 15.44 -14.09
CA ASN A 202 9.35 16.14 -14.47
C ASN A 202 8.70 15.56 -15.75
N SER A 203 9.52 14.98 -16.65
CA SER A 203 9.07 14.28 -17.86
C SER A 203 8.40 12.94 -17.59
N ASP A 204 8.52 12.40 -16.38
CA ASP A 204 7.81 11.20 -15.93
C ASP A 204 6.43 11.53 -15.36
N LEU A 205 6.10 12.81 -15.23
CA LEU A 205 4.83 13.28 -14.70
C LEU A 205 3.86 13.64 -15.82
N ARG A 206 2.60 13.30 -15.61
CA ARG A 206 1.50 13.63 -16.50
C ARG A 206 0.40 14.36 -15.72
N ILE A 207 -0.23 15.33 -16.38
CA ILE A 207 -1.43 15.98 -15.87
C ILE A 207 -2.59 15.53 -16.74
N SER A 208 -3.62 14.97 -16.10
CA SER A 208 -4.86 14.68 -16.79
C SER A 208 -6.09 14.85 -15.91
N SER A 209 -7.26 14.80 -16.56
CA SER A 209 -8.55 14.80 -15.88
C SER A 209 -8.71 13.55 -15.02
N LEU A 210 -9.00 13.77 -13.75
CA LEU A 210 -9.49 12.77 -12.82
C LEU A 210 -11.01 12.73 -12.94
N GLN A 211 -11.56 11.54 -13.15
CA GLN A 211 -12.99 11.32 -13.26
C GLN A 211 -13.45 10.34 -12.20
N LYS A 212 -14.43 10.75 -11.40
CA LYS A 212 -15.17 9.85 -10.52
C LYS A 212 -16.37 9.31 -11.29
N LYS A 213 -16.38 8.00 -11.54
CA LYS A 213 -17.40 7.30 -12.30
C LYS A 213 -18.37 6.62 -11.34
N TYR A 214 -19.66 6.60 -11.69
CA TYR A 214 -20.75 6.03 -10.89
C TYR A 214 -21.51 4.96 -11.66
N ARG A 215 -22.34 4.16 -10.99
CA ARG A 215 -23.18 3.17 -11.70
C ARG A 215 -24.34 3.87 -12.43
N LYS A 216 -24.74 3.40 -13.63
CA LYS A 216 -25.80 4.04 -14.46
C LYS A 216 -27.16 4.12 -13.80
N ASP A 217 -27.49 3.14 -12.98
CA ASP A 217 -28.75 3.04 -12.25
C ASP A 217 -28.79 3.91 -10.98
N GLU A 218 -27.69 4.59 -10.68
CA GLU A 218 -27.69 5.74 -9.80
C GLU A 218 -28.21 6.93 -10.59
N ASP A 219 -29.49 7.26 -10.42
CA ASP A 219 -30.13 8.52 -10.87
C ASP A 219 -29.51 9.77 -10.18
N LEU A 220 -28.25 9.69 -9.76
CA LEU A 220 -27.47 10.80 -9.27
C LEU A 220 -27.06 11.64 -10.49
N LYS A 221 -27.90 12.62 -10.83
CA LYS A 221 -27.52 13.78 -11.66
C LYS A 221 -26.44 14.62 -10.98
N LYS A 222 -25.29 14.02 -10.65
CA LYS A 222 -24.11 14.77 -10.23
C LYS A 222 -23.24 14.91 -11.47
N GLU A 223 -23.12 16.15 -11.93
CA GLU A 223 -22.13 16.54 -12.94
C GLU A 223 -20.77 15.97 -12.54
N PHE A 224 -20.05 15.43 -13.53
CA PHE A 224 -18.69 14.95 -13.35
C PHE A 224 -17.85 16.11 -12.81
N THR A 225 -17.45 16.06 -11.54
CA THR A 225 -16.38 16.94 -11.07
C THR A 225 -15.08 16.40 -11.64
N THR A 226 -14.73 16.87 -12.83
CA THR A 226 -13.39 16.72 -13.39
C THR A 226 -12.46 17.64 -12.62
N SER A 227 -11.66 17.09 -11.72
CA SER A 227 -10.48 17.80 -11.21
C SER A 227 -9.27 17.43 -12.06
N LEU A 228 -8.26 18.30 -12.11
CA LEU A 228 -6.98 17.94 -12.71
C LEU A 228 -6.12 17.30 -11.65
N GLN A 229 -5.44 16.21 -12.01
CA GLN A 229 -4.49 15.55 -11.15
C GLN A 229 -3.16 15.35 -11.89
N GLU A 230 -2.08 15.67 -11.19
CA GLU A 230 -0.74 15.27 -11.56
C GLU A 230 -0.45 13.87 -11.00
N PHE A 231 0.06 12.99 -11.86
CA PHE A 231 0.43 11.63 -11.50
C PHE A 231 1.74 11.23 -12.19
N ILE A 232 2.37 10.19 -11.65
CA ILE A 232 3.48 9.51 -12.32
C ILE A 232 2.89 8.74 -13.52
N ASP A 233 3.41 8.96 -14.71
CA ASP A 233 2.89 8.38 -15.95
C ASP A 233 3.06 6.85 -15.97
N LYS A 234 2.28 6.17 -16.82
CA LYS A 234 2.33 4.71 -16.94
C LYS A 234 3.69 4.25 -17.47
N GLY A 235 4.20 3.15 -16.91
CA GLY A 235 5.43 2.51 -17.37
C GLY A 235 6.72 3.18 -16.86
N LYS A 236 6.60 4.09 -15.90
CA LYS A 236 7.76 4.70 -15.23
C LYS A 236 8.21 3.86 -14.06
N GLU A 237 9.51 3.78 -13.87
CA GLU A 237 10.16 2.92 -12.89
C GLU A 237 10.96 3.75 -11.88
N THR A 238 11.05 3.27 -10.65
CA THR A 238 11.89 3.84 -9.61
C THR A 238 12.36 2.72 -8.67
N VAL A 239 13.33 3.02 -7.82
CA VAL A 239 13.89 2.08 -6.85
C VAL A 239 13.52 2.53 -5.44
N ILE A 240 13.09 1.57 -4.63
CA ILE A 240 12.82 1.72 -3.20
C ILE A 240 13.67 0.70 -2.45
N GLU A 241 14.25 1.13 -1.33
CA GLU A 241 14.98 0.23 -0.44
C GLU A 241 14.05 -0.30 0.66
N ILE A 242 13.98 -1.62 0.77
CA ILE A 242 13.30 -2.32 1.86
C ILE A 242 14.38 -3.03 2.69
N SER A 243 14.42 -2.76 4.00
CA SER A 243 15.38 -3.37 4.90
C SER A 243 14.73 -3.90 6.17
N VAL A 244 15.21 -5.05 6.64
CA VAL A 244 14.81 -5.64 7.92
C VAL A 244 15.98 -5.49 8.90
N SER A 245 15.76 -4.71 9.97
CA SER A 245 16.74 -4.50 11.02
C SER A 245 16.88 -5.74 11.91
N ASN A 246 18.12 -6.21 12.09
CA ASN A 246 18.46 -7.35 12.97
C ASN A 246 19.07 -6.92 14.31
N LEU A 247 19.04 -5.61 14.60
CA LEU A 247 19.94 -4.98 15.58
C LEU A 247 19.42 -4.90 17.02
N SER A 248 18.14 -5.17 17.32
CA SER A 248 17.69 -5.20 18.72
C SER A 248 17.78 -6.60 19.33
N LEU A 249 18.15 -6.66 20.62
CA LEU A 249 18.03 -7.88 21.43
C LEU A 249 16.58 -8.37 21.44
N ASP A 250 15.62 -7.45 21.57
CA ASP A 250 14.18 -7.74 21.54
C ASP A 250 13.75 -8.48 20.27
N TRP A 251 14.29 -8.14 19.10
CA TRP A 251 14.00 -8.83 17.83
C TRP A 251 14.58 -10.24 17.79
N ARG A 252 15.76 -10.46 18.41
CA ARG A 252 16.39 -11.78 18.46
C ARG A 252 15.68 -12.72 19.43
N GLU A 253 15.21 -12.20 20.55
CA GLU A 253 14.47 -12.94 21.58
C GLU A 253 13.01 -13.21 21.15
N ASN A 254 12.41 -12.33 20.33
CA ASN A 254 11.03 -12.44 19.86
C ASN A 254 10.87 -12.94 18.40
N ARG A 255 11.85 -13.68 17.86
CA ARG A 255 11.78 -14.26 16.50
C ARG A 255 10.64 -15.28 16.38
N GLY A 256 9.43 -14.80 16.09
CA GLY A 256 8.25 -15.61 15.81
C GLY A 256 7.03 -15.31 16.66
N CYS A 257 7.00 -14.22 17.43
CA CYS A 257 5.86 -13.91 18.30
C CYS A 257 4.62 -13.39 17.53
N THR A 258 4.81 -12.67 16.42
CA THR A 258 3.70 -12.13 15.61
C THR A 258 3.67 -12.74 14.21
N TYR A 259 2.49 -12.71 13.56
CA TYR A 259 2.34 -13.26 12.21
C TYR A 259 3.27 -12.57 11.20
N PHE A 260 3.35 -11.24 11.25
CA PHE A 260 4.24 -10.50 10.34
C PHE A 260 5.72 -10.82 10.58
N ALA A 261 6.14 -10.98 11.84
CA ALA A 261 7.51 -11.40 12.15
C ALA A 261 7.84 -12.78 11.59
N LYS A 262 6.87 -13.71 11.58
CA LYS A 262 7.01 -15.03 10.92
C LYS A 262 7.13 -14.88 9.40
N CYS A 263 6.40 -13.95 8.78
CA CYS A 263 6.46 -13.70 7.34
C CYS A 263 7.80 -13.11 6.86
N ILE A 264 8.51 -12.37 7.72
CA ILE A 264 9.80 -11.75 7.41
C ILE A 264 10.98 -12.43 8.13
N LYS A 265 10.75 -13.67 8.63
CA LYS A 265 11.75 -14.44 9.39
C LYS A 265 12.83 -14.91 8.41
N GLU A 266 13.85 -14.07 8.23
CA GLU A 266 14.98 -14.14 7.28
C GLU A 266 14.84 -13.17 6.11
N ARG A 267 15.94 -12.50 5.72
CA ARG A 267 15.98 -11.49 4.63
C ARG A 267 15.47 -12.01 3.27
N LYS A 268 15.29 -13.32 3.12
CA LYS A 268 14.88 -14.05 1.91
C LYS A 268 13.37 -14.18 1.72
N GLN A 269 12.53 -13.72 2.66
CA GLN A 269 11.10 -14.03 2.66
C GLN A 269 10.18 -12.88 2.22
N LEU A 270 10.67 -11.92 1.43
CA LEU A 270 9.73 -11.00 0.74
C LEU A 270 8.71 -11.79 -0.10
N ASP A 271 9.01 -13.03 -0.48
CA ASP A 271 8.06 -13.99 -1.06
C ASP A 271 6.74 -14.05 -0.29
N LYS A 272 6.75 -14.13 1.05
CA LYS A 272 5.52 -14.15 1.86
C LYS A 272 4.80 -12.80 1.83
N VAL A 273 5.55 -11.71 1.79
CA VAL A 273 4.98 -10.36 1.62
C VAL A 273 4.35 -10.19 0.24
N PHE A 274 5.02 -10.66 -0.81
CA PHE A 274 4.53 -10.60 -2.18
C PHE A 274 3.35 -11.54 -2.40
N GLU A 275 3.36 -12.73 -1.81
CA GLU A 275 2.24 -13.65 -1.75
C GLU A 275 1.02 -12.98 -1.10
N ALA A 276 1.18 -12.34 0.06
CA ALA A 276 0.11 -11.60 0.72
C ALA A 276 -0.47 -10.48 -0.17
N ILE A 277 0.42 -9.68 -0.78
CA ILE A 277 0.02 -8.58 -1.67
C ILE A 277 -0.74 -9.11 -2.89
N ASN A 278 -0.23 -10.17 -3.51
CA ASN A 278 -0.81 -10.75 -4.71
C ASN A 278 -2.14 -11.43 -4.41
N SER A 279 -2.28 -12.10 -3.25
CA SER A 279 -3.58 -12.65 -2.81
C SER A 279 -4.64 -11.55 -2.65
N LEU A 280 -4.35 -10.49 -1.88
CA LEU A 280 -5.28 -9.38 -1.73
C LEU A 280 -5.64 -8.74 -3.09
N SER A 281 -4.63 -8.51 -3.94
CA SER A 281 -4.84 -7.84 -5.22
C SER A 281 -5.62 -8.70 -6.21
N ARG A 282 -5.39 -10.02 -6.23
CA ARG A 282 -6.11 -10.98 -7.05
C ARG A 282 -7.59 -11.02 -6.67
N ASP A 283 -7.88 -11.17 -5.38
CA ASP A 283 -9.24 -11.32 -4.89
C ASP A 283 -10.02 -10.00 -5.06
N PHE A 284 -9.35 -8.85 -4.91
CA PHE A 284 -9.93 -7.55 -5.25
C PHE A 284 -10.20 -7.40 -6.75
N LEU A 285 -9.26 -7.77 -7.62
CA LEU A 285 -9.42 -7.68 -9.07
C LEU A 285 -10.56 -8.59 -9.56
N GLU A 286 -10.64 -9.81 -9.06
CA GLU A 286 -11.73 -10.74 -9.37
C GLU A 286 -13.08 -10.14 -9.00
N PHE A 287 -13.20 -9.61 -7.78
CA PHE A 287 -14.38 -8.89 -7.34
C PHE A 287 -14.74 -7.72 -8.27
N GLU A 288 -13.77 -6.87 -8.61
CA GLU A 288 -13.99 -5.66 -9.39
C GLU A 288 -14.37 -5.98 -10.85
N ILE A 289 -13.72 -6.98 -11.45
CA ILE A 289 -14.05 -7.50 -12.79
C ILE A 289 -15.48 -8.07 -12.80
N CYS A 290 -15.83 -8.91 -11.83
CA CYS A 290 -17.19 -9.47 -11.72
C CYS A 290 -18.23 -8.36 -11.59
N ARG A 291 -17.94 -7.34 -10.77
CA ARG A 291 -18.80 -6.17 -10.58
C ARG A 291 -19.00 -5.39 -11.88
N LEU A 292 -17.94 -5.14 -12.64
CA LEU A 292 -18.00 -4.44 -13.92
C LEU A 292 -18.72 -5.26 -15.01
N ASN A 293 -18.54 -6.58 -15.04
CA ASN A 293 -19.26 -7.46 -15.96
C ASN A 293 -20.77 -7.47 -15.70
N ALA A 294 -21.18 -7.53 -14.43
CA ALA A 294 -22.58 -7.39 -14.05
C ALA A 294 -23.19 -6.06 -14.54
N PHE A 295 -22.37 -5.00 -14.67
CA PHE A 295 -22.82 -3.75 -15.29
C PHE A 295 -23.02 -3.91 -16.79
N LYS A 296 -22.05 -4.45 -17.52
CA LYS A 296 -22.13 -4.67 -18.97
C LYS A 296 -23.36 -5.50 -19.37
N GLU A 297 -23.71 -6.53 -18.60
CA GLU A 297 -24.85 -7.41 -18.90
C GLU A 297 -26.21 -6.73 -18.66
N SER A 298 -26.30 -5.86 -17.65
CA SER A 298 -27.51 -5.07 -17.37
C SER A 298 -27.77 -3.92 -18.37
N GLU A 299 -26.80 -3.60 -19.23
CA GLU A 299 -26.80 -2.46 -20.16
C GLU A 299 -27.44 -2.70 -21.53
N LYS A 300 -28.14 -3.82 -21.76
CA LYS A 300 -28.91 -4.05 -23.03
C LYS A 300 -30.01 -3.01 -23.30
N SER A 301 -30.26 -2.05 -22.41
CA SER A 301 -31.14 -0.91 -22.69
C SER A 301 -30.60 0.40 -22.13
N LYS A 302 -30.32 1.35 -23.03
CA LYS A 302 -30.08 2.80 -22.84
C LYS A 302 -28.65 3.21 -22.41
N THR A 303 -27.91 3.72 -23.40
CA THR A 303 -26.57 4.33 -23.31
C THR A 303 -26.57 5.69 -22.62
N SER A 304 -25.63 5.94 -21.69
CA SER A 304 -24.67 7.04 -21.84
C SER A 304 -23.32 6.78 -21.14
N TYR A 305 -22.63 5.71 -21.54
CA TYR A 305 -21.17 5.61 -21.48
C TYR A 305 -20.69 5.38 -22.91
N SER A 306 -19.53 5.91 -23.33
CA SER A 306 -18.86 5.30 -24.49
C SER A 306 -18.46 3.90 -24.03
N LYS A 307 -19.12 2.88 -24.58
CA LYS A 307 -18.88 1.46 -24.28
C LYS A 307 -17.37 1.12 -24.31
N GLU A 308 -16.66 1.81 -25.20
CA GLU A 308 -15.22 1.76 -25.44
C GLU A 308 -14.33 2.13 -24.24
N ASN A 309 -14.69 3.13 -23.40
CA ASN A 309 -13.83 3.54 -22.28
C ASN A 309 -13.89 2.56 -21.10
N LEU A 310 -15.08 1.98 -20.85
CA LEU A 310 -15.27 0.95 -19.84
C LEU A 310 -14.53 -0.34 -20.22
N ASP A 311 -14.51 -0.66 -21.52
CA ASP A 311 -13.80 -1.84 -22.02
C ASP A 311 -12.29 -1.74 -21.80
N ILE A 312 -11.67 -0.56 -21.98
CA ILE A 312 -10.23 -0.38 -21.71
C ILE A 312 -9.90 -0.52 -20.23
N TYR A 313 -10.68 0.13 -19.35
CA TYR A 313 -10.53 0.00 -17.91
C TYR A 313 -10.63 -1.47 -17.50
N HIS A 314 -11.67 -2.16 -17.98
CA HIS A 314 -11.92 -3.58 -17.73
C HIS A 314 -10.77 -4.46 -18.22
N ASN A 315 -10.35 -4.30 -19.47
CA ASN A 315 -9.26 -5.07 -20.08
C ASN A 315 -7.95 -4.87 -19.32
N MET A 316 -7.69 -3.67 -18.80
CA MET A 316 -6.52 -3.43 -17.96
C MET A 316 -6.60 -4.22 -16.65
N LEU A 317 -7.76 -4.26 -15.99
CA LEU A 317 -7.93 -5.08 -14.78
C LEU A 317 -7.77 -6.57 -15.08
N GLU A 318 -8.33 -7.07 -16.19
CA GLU A 318 -8.14 -8.45 -16.63
C GLU A 318 -6.67 -8.77 -16.92
N ASN A 319 -5.95 -7.86 -17.56
CA ASN A 319 -4.52 -8.02 -17.81
C ASN A 319 -3.72 -8.09 -16.50
N LEU A 320 -4.03 -7.24 -15.51
CA LEU A 320 -3.41 -7.31 -14.18
C LEU A 320 -3.74 -8.63 -13.47
N TYR A 321 -5.00 -9.07 -13.55
CA TYR A 321 -5.44 -10.34 -12.98
C TYR A 321 -4.74 -11.54 -13.62
N ASN A 322 -4.56 -11.53 -14.94
CA ASN A 322 -3.84 -12.58 -15.66
C ASN A 322 -2.34 -12.58 -15.30
N GLN A 323 -1.70 -11.41 -15.15
CA GLN A 323 -0.32 -11.33 -14.66
C GLN A 323 -0.15 -11.92 -13.26
N LEU A 324 -1.18 -11.83 -12.40
CA LEU A 324 -1.16 -12.44 -11.07
C LEU A 324 -1.33 -13.97 -11.08
N LYS A 325 -1.88 -14.55 -12.16
CA LYS A 325 -1.98 -16.02 -12.31
C LYS A 325 -0.65 -16.67 -12.64
N GLU A 326 0.24 -15.92 -13.28
CA GLU A 326 1.62 -16.32 -13.51
C GLU A 326 2.36 -16.26 -12.17
N ASN A 327 2.28 -17.34 -11.37
CA ASN A 327 2.83 -17.46 -10.02
C ASN A 327 4.34 -17.15 -9.96
N ASN A 328 4.69 -15.87 -9.91
CA ASN A 328 6.06 -15.39 -9.79
C ASN A 328 6.22 -14.61 -8.49
N LEU A 329 6.80 -15.28 -7.48
CA LEU A 329 7.11 -14.70 -6.18
C LEU A 329 8.26 -13.67 -6.24
N ASN A 330 8.79 -13.32 -7.42
CA ASN A 330 9.79 -12.26 -7.58
C ASN A 330 9.15 -10.88 -7.70
N SER A 331 7.82 -10.83 -7.87
CA SER A 331 7.12 -9.56 -7.99
C SER A 331 5.75 -9.59 -7.33
N ALA A 332 5.31 -8.41 -6.93
CA ALA A 332 3.97 -8.18 -6.43
C ALA A 332 3.28 -7.05 -7.20
N ILE A 333 1.99 -7.20 -7.48
CA ILE A 333 1.18 -6.15 -8.09
C ILE A 333 0.23 -5.63 -7.02
N THR A 334 0.17 -4.32 -6.83
CA THR A 334 -0.72 -3.70 -5.83
C THR A 334 -1.15 -2.30 -6.24
N CYS A 335 -2.06 -1.71 -5.46
CA CYS A 335 -2.57 -0.37 -5.68
C CYS A 335 -2.09 0.59 -4.57
N ILE A 336 -1.47 1.71 -4.95
CA ILE A 336 -0.90 2.74 -4.06
C ILE A 336 -1.47 4.14 -4.34
N GLY A 337 -1.37 5.04 -3.34
CA GLY A 337 -1.81 6.42 -3.48
C GLY A 337 -3.34 6.64 -3.51
N PHE A 338 -3.75 7.71 -4.18
CA PHE A 338 -5.13 8.17 -4.31
C PHE A 338 -5.91 7.33 -5.35
N GLY A 339 -7.22 7.21 -5.16
CA GLY A 339 -8.09 6.50 -6.10
C GLY A 339 -8.25 5.01 -5.82
N LYS A 340 -7.49 4.46 -4.86
CA LYS A 340 -7.69 3.09 -4.36
C LYS A 340 -9.12 2.87 -3.88
N SER A 341 -9.62 1.66 -4.13
CA SER A 341 -10.87 1.21 -3.52
C SER A 341 -10.75 1.06 -2.01
N ILE A 342 -11.85 1.22 -1.29
CA ILE A 342 -11.91 0.98 0.16
C ILE A 342 -11.47 -0.45 0.53
N PHE A 343 -11.72 -1.41 -0.36
CA PHE A 343 -11.35 -2.81 -0.18
C PHE A 343 -9.84 -3.05 -0.16
N MET A 344 -9.07 -2.14 -0.77
CA MET A 344 -7.60 -2.21 -0.78
C MET A 344 -6.97 -1.52 0.43
N ASN A 345 -7.78 -0.92 1.31
CA ASN A 345 -7.31 -0.19 2.49
C ASN A 345 -7.89 -0.74 3.81
N THR A 346 -8.88 -1.64 3.76
CA THR A 346 -9.66 -2.09 4.92
C THR A 346 -9.89 -3.59 4.89
N VAL A 347 -10.34 -4.15 6.01
CA VAL A 347 -10.76 -5.57 6.11
C VAL A 347 -12.13 -5.86 5.49
N LEU A 348 -12.77 -4.88 4.84
CA LEU A 348 -14.11 -5.04 4.26
C LEU A 348 -14.16 -6.10 3.16
N LEU A 349 -13.05 -6.33 2.45
CA LEU A 349 -13.00 -7.35 1.40
C LEU A 349 -13.12 -8.76 1.99
N VAL A 350 -12.46 -9.03 3.11
CA VAL A 350 -12.55 -10.34 3.77
C VAL A 350 -13.93 -10.54 4.38
N ILE A 351 -14.50 -9.53 5.04
CA ILE A 351 -15.88 -9.59 5.58
C ILE A 351 -16.88 -9.89 4.46
N ARG A 352 -16.72 -9.25 3.29
CA ARG A 352 -17.57 -9.48 2.13
C ARG A 352 -17.50 -10.92 1.63
N THR A 353 -16.29 -11.47 1.55
CA THR A 353 -16.02 -12.80 1.00
C THR A 353 -16.58 -13.88 1.94
N GLU A 354 -16.34 -13.73 3.25
CA GLU A 354 -16.77 -14.69 4.26
C GLU A 354 -18.26 -14.59 4.60
N ASN A 355 -18.81 -13.38 4.68
CA ASN A 355 -20.21 -13.17 5.05
C ASN A 355 -20.84 -12.00 4.30
N TYR A 356 -21.25 -12.29 3.05
CA TYR A 356 -21.92 -11.33 2.17
C TYR A 356 -23.18 -10.68 2.81
N GLY A 357 -23.92 -11.43 3.63
CA GLY A 357 -25.12 -10.95 4.31
C GLY A 357 -24.82 -9.85 5.32
N ILE A 358 -23.87 -10.10 6.23
CA ILE A 358 -23.42 -9.11 7.21
C ILE A 358 -22.76 -7.93 6.50
N PHE A 359 -21.92 -8.17 5.49
CA PHE A 359 -21.34 -7.10 4.68
C PHE A 359 -22.41 -6.18 4.08
N THR A 360 -23.47 -6.76 3.51
CA THR A 360 -24.59 -5.99 2.93
C THR A 360 -25.26 -5.12 4.00
N ASN A 361 -25.42 -5.63 5.23
CA ASN A 361 -25.97 -4.85 6.34
C ASN A 361 -25.03 -3.74 6.81
N ILE A 362 -23.72 -3.99 6.89
CA ILE A 362 -22.70 -2.96 7.17
C ILE A 362 -22.83 -1.82 6.16
N VAL A 363 -22.86 -2.14 4.87
CA VAL A 363 -22.97 -1.16 3.80
C VAL A 363 -24.28 -0.37 3.89
N LYS A 364 -25.42 -1.03 4.17
CA LYS A 364 -26.70 -0.35 4.40
C LYS A 364 -26.65 0.64 5.56
N VAL A 365 -25.89 0.34 6.62
CA VAL A 365 -25.71 1.27 7.74
C VAL A 365 -24.78 2.42 7.36
N LEU A 366 -23.66 2.13 6.69
CA LEU A 366 -22.70 3.16 6.23
C LEU A 366 -23.28 4.13 5.20
N HIS A 367 -24.27 3.66 4.44
CA HIS A 367 -24.88 4.36 3.32
C HIS A 367 -26.41 4.30 3.40
N ALA A 368 -26.98 4.54 4.59
CA ALA A 368 -28.42 4.40 4.84
C ALA A 368 -29.29 5.32 3.97
N SER A 369 -28.78 6.49 3.58
CA SER A 369 -29.47 7.38 2.64
C SER A 369 -29.33 6.98 1.17
N HIS A 370 -28.50 5.98 0.84
CA HIS A 370 -28.29 5.52 -0.53
C HIS A 370 -29.36 4.49 -0.93
N PRO A 371 -30.14 4.73 -2.01
CA PRO A 371 -31.30 3.91 -2.35
C PRO A 371 -30.96 2.49 -2.81
N ARG A 372 -29.70 2.24 -3.19
CA ARG A 372 -29.19 0.95 -3.68
C ARG A 372 -27.92 0.54 -2.96
N ALA A 373 -27.91 0.67 -1.64
CA ALA A 373 -26.72 0.41 -0.83
C ALA A 373 -26.13 -1.00 -1.06
N GLU A 374 -26.96 -1.99 -1.35
CA GLU A 374 -26.58 -3.36 -1.69
C GLU A 374 -25.63 -3.52 -2.89
N HIS A 375 -25.49 -2.48 -3.72
CA HIS A 375 -24.63 -2.47 -4.91
C HIS A 375 -23.29 -1.76 -4.70
N PHE A 376 -22.93 -1.47 -3.45
CA PHE A 376 -21.63 -0.91 -3.11
C PHE A 376 -20.46 -1.76 -3.65
N PRO A 377 -19.40 -1.14 -4.17
CA PRO A 377 -19.11 0.29 -4.24
C PRO A 377 -19.83 0.98 -5.40
N PHE A 378 -20.32 2.19 -5.10
CA PHE A 378 -21.09 3.04 -6.01
C PHE A 378 -20.25 3.68 -7.11
N SER A 379 -18.97 3.94 -6.80
CA SER A 379 -18.09 4.73 -7.65
C SER A 379 -16.68 4.17 -7.69
N TYR A 380 -16.00 4.40 -8.81
CA TYR A 380 -14.56 4.21 -8.96
C TYR A 380 -13.92 5.47 -9.55
N TYR A 381 -12.62 5.62 -9.35
CA TYR A 381 -11.84 6.70 -9.98
C TYR A 381 -11.12 6.16 -11.21
N ALA A 382 -11.11 6.96 -12.27
CA ALA A 382 -10.32 6.72 -13.46
C ALA A 382 -9.67 8.03 -13.92
N THR A 383 -8.50 7.94 -14.54
CA THR A 383 -7.94 9.07 -15.29
C THR A 383 -8.20 8.86 -16.77
N SER A 384 -8.62 9.92 -17.47
CA SER A 384 -8.83 9.86 -18.90
C SER A 384 -7.57 10.31 -19.63
N ILE A 385 -6.90 9.39 -20.31
CA ILE A 385 -5.66 9.61 -21.05
C ILE A 385 -5.93 9.25 -22.51
N ASP A 386 -5.72 10.19 -23.44
CA ASP A 386 -5.95 9.96 -24.87
C ASP A 386 -7.40 9.49 -25.16
N SER A 387 -8.35 10.02 -24.39
CA SER A 387 -9.78 9.62 -24.39
C SER A 387 -10.06 8.20 -23.91
N GLN A 388 -9.10 7.52 -23.28
CA GLN A 388 -9.22 6.19 -22.69
C GLN A 388 -9.17 6.25 -21.16
N ASP A 389 -9.98 5.44 -20.47
CA ASP A 389 -10.07 5.47 -19.01
C ASP A 389 -9.13 4.43 -18.38
N TYR A 390 -8.23 4.90 -17.51
CA TYR A 390 -7.25 4.06 -16.81
C TYR A 390 -7.50 4.04 -15.29
N PRO A 391 -7.41 2.86 -14.63
CA PRO A 391 -7.38 2.79 -13.18
C PRO A 391 -6.10 3.41 -12.63
N LEU A 392 -6.23 4.05 -11.46
CA LEU A 392 -5.14 4.76 -10.80
C LEU A 392 -4.37 3.86 -9.83
N GLY A 393 -3.10 4.20 -9.60
CA GLY A 393 -2.33 3.70 -8.46
C GLY A 393 -1.78 2.28 -8.59
N TRP A 394 -2.08 1.55 -9.67
CA TRP A 394 -1.52 0.21 -9.88
C TRP A 394 -0.02 0.26 -10.14
N VAL A 395 0.74 -0.49 -9.35
CA VAL A 395 2.19 -0.61 -9.43
C VAL A 395 2.61 -2.07 -9.37
N LYS A 396 3.71 -2.38 -10.05
CA LYS A 396 4.42 -3.67 -9.92
C LYS A 396 5.71 -3.43 -9.14
N ILE A 397 5.88 -4.15 -8.04
CA ILE A 397 7.08 -4.17 -7.21
C ILE A 397 7.84 -5.44 -7.59
N THR A 398 9.12 -5.33 -7.92
CA THR A 398 9.97 -6.48 -8.26
C THR A 398 11.20 -6.48 -7.37
N ASP A 399 11.53 -7.64 -6.79
CA ASP A 399 12.79 -7.79 -6.06
C ASP A 399 13.95 -8.00 -7.03
N ILE A 400 14.69 -6.91 -7.29
CA ILE A 400 15.83 -6.90 -8.21
C ILE A 400 17.06 -7.66 -7.69
N ASN A 401 17.09 -8.00 -6.41
CA ASN A 401 18.23 -8.66 -5.77
C ASN A 401 17.95 -10.14 -5.46
N LYS A 402 16.80 -10.68 -5.86
CA LYS A 402 16.41 -12.04 -5.48
C LYS A 402 17.43 -13.09 -5.89
N ASP A 403 17.95 -13.01 -7.11
CA ASP A 403 18.95 -13.94 -7.64
C ASP A 403 20.32 -13.75 -6.97
N ALA A 404 20.68 -12.51 -6.61
CA ALA A 404 21.93 -12.22 -5.89
C ALA A 404 21.88 -12.77 -4.44
N TYR A 405 20.71 -12.73 -3.79
CA TYR A 405 20.47 -13.36 -2.50
C TYR A 405 20.33 -14.89 -2.59
N GLN A 406 19.87 -15.43 -3.72
CA GLN A 406 19.86 -16.87 -3.97
C GLN A 406 21.29 -17.39 -4.22
N GLN A 407 22.11 -16.72 -5.01
CA GLN A 407 23.51 -17.14 -5.25
C GLN A 407 24.40 -17.11 -4.00
N GLU A 408 24.14 -16.23 -3.02
CA GLU A 408 24.89 -16.23 -1.75
C GLU A 408 24.46 -17.39 -0.81
N TYR A 409 23.37 -18.11 -1.12
CA TYR A 409 22.81 -19.13 -0.21
C TYR A 409 22.17 -20.38 -0.85
N ASP A 410 22.23 -20.57 -2.16
CA ASP A 410 21.96 -21.84 -2.82
C ASP A 410 23.10 -22.78 -2.44
N LEU A 411 22.86 -23.65 -1.46
CA LEU A 411 23.81 -24.67 -1.04
C LEU A 411 24.09 -25.61 -2.23
N PRO A 412 25.33 -25.67 -2.74
CA PRO A 412 25.69 -26.66 -3.74
C PRO A 412 25.75 -28.05 -3.09
N ASP A 413 25.28 -29.04 -3.85
CA ASP A 413 25.43 -30.45 -3.54
C ASP A 413 26.93 -30.80 -3.35
N PHE A 414 27.27 -31.35 -2.19
CA PHE A 414 28.60 -31.36 -1.55
C PHE A 414 29.66 -32.26 -2.20
N LYS A 415 29.54 -32.61 -3.48
CA LYS A 415 30.47 -33.55 -4.15
C LYS A 415 31.73 -32.92 -4.77
N ARG A 416 31.97 -31.60 -4.68
CA ARG A 416 32.99 -30.93 -5.54
C ARG A 416 34.18 -30.22 -4.88
N ALA A 417 34.26 -30.04 -3.56
CA ALA A 417 35.35 -29.23 -2.96
C ALA A 417 36.72 -29.92 -2.82
N ASN A 418 36.88 -31.20 -3.22
CA ASN A 418 38.14 -31.98 -3.12
C ASN A 418 38.89 -31.85 -1.77
N LEU A 419 38.17 -31.63 -0.66
CA LEU A 419 38.79 -31.54 0.66
C LEU A 419 39.05 -32.94 1.19
N GLU A 420 40.29 -33.20 1.57
CA GLU A 420 40.70 -34.46 2.19
C GLU A 420 40.91 -34.27 3.70
N LYS A 421 40.96 -35.39 4.43
CA LYS A 421 41.39 -35.39 5.83
C LYS A 421 42.75 -34.68 5.93
N ASP A 422 42.95 -33.93 7.00
CA ASP A 422 44.13 -33.11 7.29
C ASP A 422 44.28 -31.82 6.48
N SER A 423 43.36 -31.50 5.55
CA SER A 423 43.32 -30.17 4.90
C SER A 423 43.14 -29.05 5.93
N ILE A 424 43.73 -27.89 5.67
CA ILE A 424 43.64 -26.70 6.54
C ILE A 424 42.66 -25.70 5.95
N ILE A 425 41.72 -25.24 6.76
CA ILE A 425 40.69 -24.27 6.39
C ILE A 425 40.60 -23.13 7.42
N ARG A 426 40.19 -21.94 6.99
CA ARG A 426 39.96 -20.80 7.89
C ARG A 426 38.49 -20.68 8.29
N GLY A 427 38.25 -20.23 9.51
CA GLY A 427 36.90 -19.97 10.01
C GLY A 427 36.86 -19.06 11.24
N VAL A 428 35.65 -18.82 11.73
CA VAL A 428 35.37 -17.91 12.83
C VAL A 428 34.76 -18.68 13.99
N LEU A 429 35.26 -18.48 15.21
CA LEU A 429 34.68 -19.07 16.42
C LEU A 429 33.30 -18.46 16.72
N LEU A 430 32.25 -19.30 16.75
CA LEU A 430 30.87 -18.87 17.00
C LEU A 430 30.40 -19.14 18.43
N ASP A 431 30.81 -20.27 18.99
CA ASP A 431 30.35 -20.74 20.30
C ASP A 431 31.44 -21.57 20.99
N ARG A 432 31.42 -21.62 22.32
CA ARG A 432 32.41 -22.32 23.16
C ARG A 432 31.81 -23.47 23.94
N GLU A 433 30.50 -23.47 24.22
CA GLU A 433 29.83 -24.50 25.04
C GLU A 433 28.51 -24.97 24.42
N PRO A 434 28.09 -26.24 24.63
CA PRO A 434 28.79 -27.33 25.33
C PRO A 434 29.90 -27.98 24.47
N GLN A 435 29.95 -27.69 23.17
CA GLN A 435 31.05 -28.03 22.27
C GLN A 435 31.36 -26.80 21.40
N PRO A 436 32.63 -26.46 21.16
CA PRO A 436 32.97 -25.31 20.34
C PRO A 436 32.40 -25.44 18.92
N LYS A 437 31.79 -24.37 18.42
CA LYS A 437 31.27 -24.30 17.05
C LYS A 437 31.96 -23.20 16.29
N VAL A 438 32.26 -23.45 15.03
CA VAL A 438 33.00 -22.52 14.18
C VAL A 438 32.34 -22.42 12.81
N GLN A 439 32.40 -21.24 12.20
CA GLN A 439 31.93 -21.00 10.84
C GLN A 439 33.12 -20.98 9.88
N VAL A 440 33.20 -21.94 8.98
CA VAL A 440 34.22 -21.98 7.92
C VAL A 440 33.59 -21.58 6.59
N SER A 441 34.38 -20.98 5.69
CA SER A 441 33.96 -20.72 4.31
C SER A 441 34.74 -21.63 3.36
N ILE A 442 34.06 -22.50 2.65
CA ILE A 442 34.64 -23.44 1.68
C ILE A 442 34.01 -23.13 0.33
N GLU A 443 34.83 -22.76 -0.66
CA GLU A 443 34.37 -22.38 -2.01
C GLU A 443 33.25 -21.31 -2.00
N GLY A 444 33.30 -20.36 -1.04
CA GLY A 444 32.31 -19.29 -0.88
C GLY A 444 31.10 -19.67 -0.02
N VAL A 445 30.97 -20.92 0.40
CA VAL A 445 29.85 -21.43 1.20
C VAL A 445 30.22 -21.45 2.69
N LYS A 446 29.41 -20.82 3.54
CA LYS A 446 29.62 -20.81 5.00
C LYS A 446 28.98 -22.04 5.67
N GLN A 447 29.76 -22.78 6.47
CA GLN A 447 29.27 -23.94 7.23
C GLN A 447 29.62 -23.81 8.71
N THR A 448 28.67 -24.15 9.59
CA THR A 448 28.93 -24.29 11.03
C THR A 448 29.30 -25.73 11.38
N ILE A 449 30.47 -25.94 11.96
CA ILE A 449 31.03 -27.26 12.28
C ILE A 449 31.46 -27.28 13.75
N ASN A 450 31.37 -28.45 14.38
CA ASN A 450 31.98 -28.65 15.69
C ASN A 450 33.51 -28.61 15.56
N ALA A 451 34.16 -27.96 16.53
CA ALA A 451 35.60 -27.86 16.59
C ALA A 451 36.14 -28.41 17.91
N SER A 452 37.21 -29.19 17.81
CA SER A 452 37.95 -29.70 18.96
C SER A 452 39.28 -28.94 19.15
N GLY A 453 39.79 -28.92 20.38
CA GLY A 453 41.12 -28.36 20.68
C GLY A 453 41.18 -26.92 21.21
N LEU A 454 40.03 -26.26 21.41
CA LEU A 454 39.96 -24.91 22.00
C LEU A 454 40.72 -24.80 23.34
N SER A 455 40.49 -25.75 24.26
CA SER A 455 41.16 -25.80 25.57
C SER A 455 42.68 -25.95 25.48
N LYS A 456 43.19 -26.64 24.44
CA LYS A 456 44.64 -26.75 24.19
C LYS A 456 45.22 -25.42 23.70
N PHE A 457 44.45 -24.65 22.96
CA PHE A 457 44.86 -23.36 22.42
C PHE A 457 44.91 -22.27 23.50
N GLU A 458 43.89 -22.21 24.35
CA GLU A 458 43.85 -21.33 25.53
C GLU A 458 45.05 -21.58 26.47
N LYS A 459 45.42 -22.84 26.67
CA LYS A 459 46.59 -23.21 27.48
C LYS A 459 47.93 -22.76 26.86
N ARG A 460 48.04 -22.73 25.53
CA ARG A 460 49.27 -22.29 24.83
C ARG A 460 49.43 -20.78 24.86
N ASN A 461 48.33 -20.04 24.67
CA ASN A 461 48.39 -18.58 24.52
C ASN A 461 48.06 -17.82 25.82
N GLY A 462 47.62 -18.51 26.88
CA GLY A 462 47.31 -17.90 28.18
C GLY A 462 46.09 -16.95 28.17
N VAL A 463 45.41 -16.80 27.03
CA VAL A 463 44.28 -15.88 26.83
C VAL A 463 43.09 -16.65 26.28
N ALA A 464 41.91 -16.39 26.84
CA ALA A 464 40.64 -16.92 26.36
C ALA A 464 40.28 -16.33 24.99
N LEU A 465 40.07 -17.18 23.99
CA LEU A 465 39.64 -16.74 22.66
C LEU A 465 38.22 -16.19 22.69
N GLN A 466 38.00 -15.08 21.98
CA GLN A 466 36.70 -14.40 21.93
C GLN A 466 35.84 -14.96 20.79
N ILE A 467 34.51 -14.93 20.95
CA ILE A 467 33.59 -15.20 19.84
C ILE A 467 33.85 -14.16 18.75
N GLY A 468 33.94 -14.60 17.49
CA GLY A 468 34.33 -13.76 16.37
C GLY A 468 35.82 -13.83 16.00
N THR A 469 36.66 -14.51 16.79
CA THR A 469 38.07 -14.72 16.43
C THR A 469 38.19 -15.62 15.18
N ILE A 470 39.02 -15.19 14.24
CA ILE A 470 39.40 -15.97 13.05
C ILE A 470 40.47 -16.97 13.46
N CYS A 471 40.34 -18.23 13.04
CA CYS A 471 41.30 -19.29 13.32
C CYS A 471 41.55 -20.16 12.08
N SER A 472 42.68 -20.87 12.06
CA SER A 472 42.96 -21.97 11.13
C SER A 472 42.64 -23.31 11.78
N PHE A 473 41.94 -24.17 11.04
CA PHE A 473 41.45 -25.47 11.48
C PHE A 473 41.94 -26.57 10.56
N GLN A 474 42.30 -27.72 11.13
CA GLN A 474 42.63 -28.93 10.40
C GLN A 474 41.41 -29.87 10.36
N ILE A 475 41.08 -30.43 9.19
CA ILE A 475 39.97 -31.38 9.05
C ILE A 475 40.34 -32.73 9.68
N VAL A 476 39.54 -33.19 10.65
CA VAL A 476 39.83 -34.42 11.39
C VAL A 476 38.99 -35.60 10.88
N ALA A 477 37.74 -35.35 10.46
CA ALA A 477 36.84 -36.39 10.01
C ALA A 477 35.98 -35.93 8.83
N ILE A 478 35.92 -36.77 7.79
CA ILE A 478 35.01 -36.64 6.65
C ILE A 478 34.24 -37.96 6.54
N LYS A 479 32.92 -37.87 6.36
CA LYS A 479 32.06 -39.03 6.09
C LYS A 479 31.08 -38.68 4.98
N ASP A 480 31.04 -39.51 3.93
CA ASP A 480 30.19 -39.34 2.74
C ASP A 480 30.34 -37.95 2.09
N GLY A 481 31.58 -37.42 2.04
CA GLY A 481 31.88 -36.09 1.49
C GLY A 481 31.58 -34.91 2.42
N VAL A 482 31.09 -35.16 3.64
CA VAL A 482 30.72 -34.11 4.60
C VAL A 482 31.73 -34.07 5.75
N ILE A 483 32.25 -32.87 6.05
CA ILE A 483 33.12 -32.64 7.22
C ILE A 483 32.29 -32.86 8.49
N LYS A 484 32.78 -33.74 9.36
CA LYS A 484 32.13 -34.08 10.63
C LYS A 484 32.78 -33.43 11.83
N ASP A 485 34.09 -33.19 11.78
CA ASP A 485 34.85 -32.60 12.88
C ASP A 485 36.15 -31.95 12.39
N ILE A 486 36.56 -30.88 13.06
CA ILE A 486 37.77 -30.11 12.76
C ILE A 486 38.52 -29.75 14.06
N LYS A 487 39.83 -29.52 13.97
CA LYS A 487 40.69 -29.20 15.11
C LYS A 487 41.33 -27.83 14.96
N ILE A 488 41.27 -27.00 16.01
CA ILE A 488 41.92 -25.68 16.01
C ILE A 488 43.45 -25.87 16.07
N ILE A 489 44.18 -25.25 15.15
CA ILE A 489 45.64 -25.36 15.06
C ILE A 489 46.36 -24.01 15.11
N GLU A 490 45.71 -22.91 14.74
CA GLU A 490 46.26 -21.54 14.77
C GLU A 490 45.14 -20.49 14.91
N VAL A 491 45.47 -19.29 15.41
CA VAL A 491 44.59 -18.11 15.49
C VAL A 491 45.15 -17.02 14.60
#